data_AF-A0A382ZA76-F1
#
_entry.id   AF-A0A382ZA76-F1
#
_cell.length_a   1.000
_cell.length_b   1.000
_cell.length_c   1.000
_cell.angle_alpha   90.00
_cell.angle_beta   90.00
_cell.angle_gamma   90.00
#
_symmetry.space_group_name_H-M   'P 1'
#
loop_
_entity.id
_entity.type
_entity.pdbx_description
1 polymer ?
#
loop_
_entity_poly.entity_id
_entity_poly.type
_entity_poly.pdbx_seq_one_letter_code
_entity_poly.pdbx_strand_id
1 'polypeptide(L)'
;MVILICLLITTSSFAATFDGKFIQGSFILGKTEPGSEVFIDKKRVKVTSDGFFVFGLGRDRKYDVVITLNKDGNKQKIVKKIQKRKY
;
A
#
# COMPACT_ATOMS: atom_id res chain seq x y z
N MET A 1 5.97 47.89 -1.94
CA MET A 1 6.66 46.67 -1.48
C MET A 1 5.65 45.55 -1.45
N VAL A 2 5.70 44.60 -2.39
CA VAL A 2 4.73 43.50 -2.46
C VAL A 2 5.23 42.38 -1.54
N ILE A 3 4.50 42.13 -0.45
CA ILE A 3 4.77 41.03 0.47
C ILE A 3 4.18 39.76 -0.16
N LEU A 4 5.07 38.90 -0.66
CA LEU A 4 4.74 37.57 -1.17
C LEU A 4 4.71 36.58 0.01
N ILE A 5 3.55 36.35 0.59
CA ILE A 5 3.35 35.27 1.57
C ILE A 5 3.14 33.96 0.80
N CYS A 6 4.17 33.13 0.74
CA CYS A 6 4.06 31.73 0.32
C CYS A 6 3.55 30.91 1.51
N LEU A 7 2.27 30.54 1.50
CA LEU A 7 1.70 29.60 2.46
C LEU A 7 2.14 28.17 2.07
N LEU A 8 3.10 27.61 2.80
CA LEU A 8 3.51 26.21 2.65
C LEU A 8 2.45 25.31 3.31
N ILE A 9 1.48 24.85 2.52
CA ILE A 9 0.55 23.80 2.92
C ILE A 9 1.30 22.46 2.93
N THR A 10 1.59 21.92 4.12
CA THR A 10 2.14 20.57 4.28
C THR A 10 0.99 19.56 4.29
N THR A 11 0.80 18.83 3.18
CA THR A 11 -0.13 17.70 3.17
C THR A 11 0.50 16.52 3.88
N SER A 12 -0.11 16.04 4.96
CA SER A 12 0.26 14.80 5.63
C SER A 12 0.08 13.64 4.66
N SER A 13 1.17 13.20 4.02
CA SER A 13 1.14 12.06 3.11
C SER A 13 1.47 10.80 3.88
N PHE A 14 0.52 9.88 3.92
CA PHE A 14 0.75 8.56 4.45
C PHE A 14 1.24 7.60 3.35
N ALA A 15 2.15 6.68 3.68
CA ALA A 15 2.77 5.77 2.73
C ALA A 15 2.82 4.33 3.27
N ALA A 16 2.82 3.37 2.35
CA ALA A 16 3.18 1.98 2.66
C ALA A 16 4.42 1.56 1.89
N THR A 17 5.26 0.76 2.55
CA THR A 17 6.40 0.08 1.94
C THR A 17 6.09 -1.40 1.81
N PHE A 18 6.72 -2.04 0.82
CA PHE A 18 6.51 -3.44 0.51
C PHE A 18 7.86 -4.10 0.30
N ASP A 19 8.11 -5.16 1.04
CA ASP A 19 9.22 -6.08 0.84
C ASP A 19 8.68 -7.39 0.22
N GLY A 20 9.38 -7.86 -0.80
CA GLY A 20 8.94 -8.96 -1.66
C GLY A 20 8.71 -8.55 -3.10
N LYS A 21 8.66 -9.56 -3.99
CA LYS A 21 8.47 -9.36 -5.42
C LYS A 21 6.98 -9.47 -5.76
N PHE A 22 6.47 -8.54 -6.58
CA PHE A 22 5.12 -8.61 -7.12
C PHE A 22 5.05 -9.57 -8.32
N ILE A 23 5.32 -10.85 -8.06
CA ILE A 23 5.23 -11.95 -9.04
C ILE A 23 4.29 -13.04 -8.55
N GLN A 24 3.80 -13.87 -9.47
CA GLN A 24 2.92 -15.00 -9.16
C GLN A 24 3.54 -15.93 -8.11
N GLY A 25 2.75 -16.30 -7.09
CA GLY A 25 3.17 -17.18 -6.01
C GLY A 25 4.01 -16.51 -4.92
N SER A 26 4.24 -15.19 -4.97
CA SER A 26 5.06 -14.51 -3.97
C SER A 26 4.32 -14.15 -2.70
N PHE A 27 5.09 -14.06 -1.63
CA PHE A 27 4.69 -13.48 -0.35
C PHE A 27 5.24 -12.07 -0.23
N ILE A 28 4.44 -11.15 0.30
CA ILE A 28 4.79 -9.74 0.44
C ILE A 28 4.59 -9.33 1.89
N LEU A 29 5.62 -8.75 2.48
CA LEU A 29 5.58 -8.05 3.76
C LEU A 29 5.35 -6.56 3.51
N GLY A 30 4.24 -6.05 4.01
CA GLY A 30 3.93 -4.63 3.97
C GLY A 30 4.19 -3.97 5.31
N LYS A 31 4.61 -2.70 5.26
CA LYS A 31 4.63 -1.81 6.43
C LYS A 31 3.89 -0.53 6.13
N THR A 32 3.12 -0.08 7.11
CA THR A 32 2.28 1.10 7.07
C THR A 32 2.30 1.71 8.49
N GLU A 33 1.71 2.89 8.70
CA GLU A 33 1.55 3.50 10.02
C GLU A 33 0.63 2.64 10.90
N PRO A 34 0.95 2.51 12.20
CA PRO A 34 0.09 1.93 13.21
C PRO A 34 -1.39 2.36 13.12
N GLY A 35 -2.28 1.38 13.27
CA GLY A 35 -3.74 1.61 13.29
C GLY A 35 -4.36 1.89 11.91
N SER A 36 -3.60 1.84 10.83
CA SER A 36 -4.16 1.94 9.47
C SER A 36 -4.93 0.68 9.11
N GLU A 37 -5.98 0.83 8.31
CA GLU A 37 -6.67 -0.29 7.69
C GLU A 37 -6.08 -0.58 6.31
N VAL A 38 -5.81 -1.85 6.04
CA VAL A 38 -5.27 -2.29 4.76
C VAL A 38 -6.23 -3.27 4.11
N PHE A 39 -6.51 -3.04 2.83
CA PHE A 39 -7.28 -3.93 1.99
C PHE A 39 -6.42 -4.37 0.81
N ILE A 40 -6.35 -5.67 0.58
CA ILE A 40 -5.75 -6.26 -0.60
C ILE A 40 -6.89 -6.72 -1.49
N ASP A 41 -6.99 -6.07 -2.65
CA ASP A 41 -8.13 -6.03 -3.55
C ASP A 41 -9.40 -5.54 -2.84
N LYS A 42 -10.16 -6.48 -2.28
CA LYS A 42 -11.42 -6.23 -1.54
C LYS A 42 -11.41 -6.90 -0.17
N LYS A 43 -10.31 -7.54 0.22
CA LYS A 43 -10.17 -8.29 1.46
C LYS A 43 -9.36 -7.47 2.45
N ARG A 44 -9.93 -7.22 3.64
CA ARG A 44 -9.21 -6.60 4.75
C ARG A 44 -8.12 -7.56 5.23
N VAL A 45 -6.92 -7.05 5.41
CA VAL A 45 -5.81 -7.79 6.03
C VAL A 45 -5.54 -7.25 7.43
N LYS A 46 -5.11 -8.12 8.34
CA LYS A 46 -4.77 -7.72 9.71
C LYS A 46 -3.46 -6.94 9.68
N VAL A 47 -3.45 -5.83 10.39
CA VAL A 47 -2.26 -5.00 10.62
C VAL A 47 -1.88 -5.15 12.09
N THR A 48 -0.58 -5.28 12.38
CA THR A 48 -0.07 -5.32 13.75
C THR A 48 -0.12 -3.93 14.39
N SER A 49 0.06 -3.87 15.71
CA SER A 49 0.23 -2.60 16.43
C SER A 49 1.34 -1.73 15.84
N ASP A 50 2.38 -2.38 15.31
CA ASP A 50 3.56 -1.71 14.78
C ASP A 50 3.45 -1.42 13.28
N GLY A 51 2.26 -1.65 12.70
CA GLY A 51 1.95 -1.30 11.31
C GLY A 51 2.39 -2.33 10.26
N PHE A 52 2.75 -3.55 10.66
CA PHE A 52 3.12 -4.61 9.71
C PHE A 52 1.88 -5.39 9.25
N PHE A 53 1.90 -5.82 8.00
CA PHE A 53 0.87 -6.69 7.43
C PHE A 53 1.49 -7.59 6.36
N VAL A 54 0.83 -8.70 6.05
CA VAL A 54 1.33 -9.64 5.05
C VAL A 54 0.22 -10.10 4.12
N PHE A 55 0.57 -10.41 2.87
CA PHE A 55 -0.35 -11.02 1.93
C PHE A 55 0.40 -11.84 0.87
N GLY A 56 -0.29 -12.84 0.33
CA GLY A 56 0.21 -13.69 -0.75
C GLY A 56 -0.39 -13.33 -2.10
N LEU A 57 0.40 -13.50 -3.15
CA LEU A 57 -0.04 -13.48 -4.54
C LEU A 57 -0.29 -14.91 -5.01
N GLY A 58 -1.53 -15.21 -5.40
CA GLY A 58 -1.87 -16.52 -5.95
C GLY A 58 -1.00 -16.88 -7.15
N ARG A 59 -0.65 -18.16 -7.29
CA ARG A 59 0.16 -18.68 -8.41
C ARG A 59 -0.50 -18.42 -9.76
N ASP A 60 -1.83 -18.52 -9.82
CA ASP A 60 -2.60 -18.39 -11.06
C ASP A 60 -3.10 -16.96 -11.30
N ARG A 61 -2.61 -15.98 -10.54
CA ARG A 61 -3.11 -14.61 -10.61
C ARG A 61 -2.74 -13.95 -11.94
N LYS A 62 -3.75 -13.44 -12.65
CA LYS A 62 -3.60 -12.81 -13.97
C LYS A 62 -3.64 -11.27 -13.97
N TYR A 63 -4.08 -10.67 -12.86
CA TYR A 63 -4.35 -9.24 -12.75
C TYR A 63 -3.51 -8.57 -11.66
N ASP A 64 -3.30 -7.27 -11.83
CA ASP A 64 -2.62 -6.40 -10.87
C ASP A 64 -3.22 -6.50 -9.47
N VAL A 65 -2.41 -6.16 -8.46
CA VAL A 65 -2.85 -6.07 -7.07
C VAL A 65 -3.27 -4.65 -6.79
N VAL A 66 -4.47 -4.50 -6.22
CA VAL A 66 -4.92 -3.23 -5.68
C VAL A 66 -4.72 -3.27 -4.18
N ILE A 67 -3.86 -2.42 -3.63
CA ILE A 67 -3.74 -2.21 -2.19
C ILE A 67 -4.45 -0.90 -1.85
N THR A 68 -5.39 -0.93 -0.92
CA THR A 68 -6.05 0.26 -0.40
C THR A 68 -5.68 0.44 1.06
N LEU A 69 -5.14 1.60 1.39
CA LEU A 69 -4.86 2.01 2.76
C LEU A 69 -5.93 3.01 3.18
N ASN A 70 -6.38 2.92 4.42
CA ASN A 70 -7.27 3.90 5.04
C ASN A 70 -6.74 4.25 6.41
N LYS A 71 -6.43 5.53 6.63
CA LYS A 71 -5.99 6.06 7.93
C LYS A 71 -6.81 7.30 8.23
N ASP A 72 -7.63 7.21 9.27
CA ASP A 72 -8.43 8.33 9.78
C ASP A 72 -9.27 9.03 8.69
N GLY A 73 -9.84 8.24 7.76
CA GLY A 73 -10.64 8.72 6.63
C GLY A 73 -9.85 9.08 5.37
N ASN A 74 -8.52 9.20 5.46
CA ASN A 74 -7.65 9.39 4.30
C ASN A 74 -7.42 8.05 3.59
N LYS A 75 -7.98 7.91 2.39
CA LYS A 75 -7.85 6.70 1.56
C LYS A 75 -6.77 6.87 0.50
N GLN A 76 -5.84 5.93 0.46
CA GLN A 76 -4.82 5.85 -0.59
C GLN A 76 -4.96 4.53 -1.34
N LYS A 77 -4.95 4.59 -2.67
CA LYS A 77 -5.01 3.42 -3.54
C LYS A 77 -3.67 3.25 -4.26
N ILE A 78 -3.07 2.09 -4.10
CA ILE A 78 -1.79 1.71 -4.70
C ILE A 78 -2.05 0.51 -5.62
N VAL A 79 -1.64 0.62 -6.89
CA VAL A 79 -1.75 -0.48 -7.85
C VAL A 79 -0.35 -1.02 -8.16
N LYS A 80 -0.18 -2.33 -8.02
CA LYS A 80 1.09 -3.01 -8.31
C LYS A 80 0.89 -4.03 -9.41
N LYS A 81 1.62 -3.84 -10.51
CA LYS A 81 1.58 -4.75 -11.65
C LYS A 81 2.22 -6.08 -11.29
N ILE A 82 1.53 -7.17 -11.62
CA ILE A 82 2.09 -8.51 -11.42
C ILE A 82 2.84 -8.93 -12.67
N GLN A 83 4.10 -9.32 -12.50
CA GLN A 83 4.87 -9.89 -13.59
C GLN A 83 4.74 -11.42 -13.59
N LYS A 84 4.60 -12.01 -14.78
CA LYS A 84 4.74 -13.46 -14.95
C LYS A 84 6.20 -13.85 -14.75
N ARG A 85 6.44 -14.96 -14.06
CA ARG A 85 7.78 -15.55 -14.01
C ARG A 85 8.12 -16.07 -15.40
N LYS A 86 9.21 -15.59 -16.00
CA LYS A 86 9.79 -16.24 -17.17
C LYS A 86 10.41 -17.55 -16.70
N TYR A 87 10.04 -18.65 -17.34
CA TYR A 87 10.68 -19.96 -17.21
C TYR A 87 11.50 -20.20 -18.48
#